data_AF-W1V526-F1
#
_entry.id   AF-W1V526-F1
#
_cell.length_a   1.000
_cell.length_b   1.000
_cell.length_c   1.000
_cell.angle_alpha   90.00
_cell.angle_beta   90.00
_cell.angle_gamma   90.00
#
_symmetry.space_group_name_H-M   'P 1'
#
loop_
_entity.id
_entity.type
_entity.pdbx_description
1 polymer ?
#
loop_
_entity_poly.entity_id
_entity_poly.type
_entity_poly.pdbx_seq_one_letter_code
_entity_poly.pdbx_strand_id
1 'polypeptide(L)'
;IFFFTADGRIDFRELVKDLATIFRTRIELRQVGVRDEAKVLNGIGACGRPLCCSNFLGDFTPVSIRMAKDQNLSLNPTKISGVCGRLMCCLNYEDDLYKKGGDLYVKKERTQSPQDIAPPGIGKEVVTDEGIGKVLKVNHHKHTVKVQLEAGRTIDLKWSEVALPDE
;
A
#
# COMPACT_ATOMS: atom_id res chain seq x y z
N ILE A 1 29.76 28.94 -6.89
CA ILE A 1 28.68 28.73 -5.88
C ILE A 1 29.14 27.58 -5.00
N PHE A 2 29.02 27.71 -3.67
CA PHE A 2 29.36 26.69 -2.70
C PHE A 2 28.10 26.25 -1.96
N PHE A 3 27.89 24.95 -1.83
CA PHE A 3 26.76 24.40 -1.08
C PHE A 3 27.20 24.04 0.34
N PHE A 4 26.35 24.29 1.33
CA PHE A 4 26.61 23.91 2.72
C PHE A 4 25.32 23.47 3.43
N THR A 5 25.47 22.63 4.45
CA THR A 5 24.39 22.24 5.37
C THR A 5 24.67 22.82 6.75
N ALA A 6 23.64 23.28 7.43
CA ALA A 6 23.70 23.77 8.81
C ALA A 6 22.33 23.67 9.47
N ASP A 7 22.29 23.36 10.77
CA ASP A 7 21.05 23.32 11.55
C ASP A 7 20.52 24.72 11.89
N GLY A 8 21.40 25.71 11.94
CA GLY A 8 21.10 27.09 12.31
C GLY A 8 21.70 28.11 11.35
N ARG A 9 21.46 29.39 11.67
CA ARG A 9 22.06 30.51 10.93
C ARG A 9 23.54 30.60 11.28
N ILE A 10 24.40 30.48 10.27
CA ILE A 10 25.85 30.63 10.40
C ILE A 10 26.28 31.96 9.78
N ASP A 11 27.17 32.69 10.46
CA ASP A 11 27.78 33.91 9.94
C ASP A 11 29.07 33.58 9.17
N PHE A 12 29.01 33.70 7.84
CA PHE A 12 30.15 33.45 6.96
C PHE A 12 30.87 34.72 6.50
N ARG A 13 30.63 35.89 7.12
CA ARG A 13 31.19 37.16 6.63
C ARG A 13 32.72 37.16 6.52
N GLU A 14 33.42 36.54 7.46
CA GLU A 14 34.89 36.43 7.40
C GLU A 14 35.33 35.43 6.33
N LEU A 15 34.75 34.22 6.32
CA LEU A 15 35.06 33.20 5.33
C LEU A 15 34.83 33.69 3.89
N VAL A 16 33.77 34.46 3.64
CA VAL A 16 33.49 35.04 2.32
C VAL A 16 34.57 36.02 1.89
N LYS A 17 35.14 36.81 2.81
CA LYS A 17 36.26 37.73 2.51
C LYS A 17 37.51 36.95 2.11
N ASP A 18 37.82 35.89 2.84
CA ASP A 18 38.99 35.05 2.56
C ASP A 18 38.87 34.36 1.20
N LEU A 19 37.71 33.74 0.93
CA LEU A 19 37.42 33.09 -0.34
C LEU A 19 37.43 34.10 -1.50
N ALA A 20 36.85 35.29 -1.32
CA ALA A 20 36.86 36.32 -2.36
C ALA A 20 38.28 36.80 -2.70
N THR A 21 39.16 36.87 -1.69
CA THR A 21 40.57 37.25 -1.87
C THR A 21 41.34 36.20 -2.68
N ILE A 22 41.06 34.92 -2.44
CA ILE A 22 41.71 33.79 -3.14
C ILE A 22 41.19 33.65 -4.58
N PHE A 23 39.88 33.56 -4.75
CA PHE A 23 39.25 33.20 -6.04
C PHE A 23 38.96 34.41 -6.93
N ARG A 24 39.08 35.65 -6.40
CA ARG A 24 38.89 36.92 -7.13
C ARG A 24 37.59 36.99 -7.94
N THR A 25 36.54 36.34 -7.44
CA THR A 25 35.24 36.15 -8.09
C THR A 25 34.14 36.30 -7.06
N ARG A 26 32.91 36.63 -7.50
CA ARG A 26 31.74 36.67 -6.62
C ARG A 26 31.50 35.30 -5.98
N ILE A 27 31.61 35.23 -4.66
CA ILE A 27 31.33 34.02 -3.89
C ILE A 27 29.86 34.01 -3.49
N GLU A 28 29.19 32.91 -3.78
CA GLU A 28 27.81 32.65 -3.37
C GLU A 28 27.79 31.37 -2.55
N LEU A 29 27.36 31.48 -1.29
CA LEU A 29 27.14 30.36 -0.38
C LEU A 29 25.64 30.06 -0.36
N ARG A 30 25.27 28.84 -0.71
CA ARG A 30 23.87 28.39 -0.75
C ARG A 30 23.66 27.28 0.27
N GLN A 31 22.75 27.52 1.20
CA GLN A 31 22.33 26.49 2.13
C GLN A 31 21.47 25.47 1.40
N VAL A 32 21.76 24.18 1.60
CA VAL A 32 20.99 23.07 1.06
C VAL A 32 20.44 22.22 2.22
N GLY A 33 19.33 21.52 1.97
CA GLY A 33 18.74 20.66 3.00
C GLY A 33 19.53 19.36 3.16
N VAL A 34 19.36 18.69 4.30
CA VAL A 34 19.96 17.37 4.60
C VAL A 34 19.73 16.30 3.53
N ARG A 35 18.60 16.38 2.80
CA ARG A 35 18.30 15.46 1.70
C ARG A 35 19.11 15.79 0.44
N ASP A 36 19.32 17.06 0.14
CA ASP A 36 20.12 17.49 -1.00
C ASP A 36 21.61 17.20 -0.75
N GLU A 37 22.06 17.35 0.49
CA GLU A 37 23.38 16.86 0.90
C GLU A 37 23.54 15.36 0.64
N ALA A 38 22.59 14.55 1.12
CA ALA A 38 22.61 13.10 0.86
C ALA A 38 22.51 12.77 -0.64
N LYS A 39 21.83 13.59 -1.44
CA LYS A 39 21.76 13.46 -2.90
C LYS A 39 23.12 13.72 -3.56
N VAL A 40 23.85 14.75 -3.12
CA VAL A 40 25.18 15.10 -3.63
C VAL A 40 26.24 14.08 -3.23
N LEU A 41 26.22 13.64 -1.96
CA LEU A 41 27.17 12.65 -1.45
C LEU A 41 26.88 11.23 -1.96
N ASN A 42 25.63 10.95 -2.34
CA ASN A 42 25.13 9.61 -2.63
C ASN A 42 25.36 8.68 -1.41
N GLY A 43 25.18 7.38 -1.58
CA GLY A 43 25.33 6.39 -0.53
C GLY A 43 24.46 5.16 -0.78
N ILE A 44 24.38 4.28 0.21
CA ILE A 44 23.56 3.07 0.15
C ILE A 44 22.40 3.20 1.15
N GLY A 45 21.18 3.00 0.66
CA GLY A 45 19.98 2.97 1.50
C GLY A 45 19.83 1.66 2.26
N ALA A 46 18.89 1.60 3.20
CA ALA A 46 18.61 0.40 3.98
C ALA A 46 18.20 -0.83 3.13
N CYS A 47 17.78 -0.61 1.88
CA CYS A 47 17.49 -1.66 0.90
C CYS A 47 18.73 -2.22 0.18
N GLY A 48 19.93 -1.75 0.51
CA GLY A 48 21.19 -2.17 -0.13
C GLY A 48 21.44 -1.57 -1.51
N ARG A 49 20.61 -0.63 -1.97
CA ARG A 49 20.74 0.06 -3.26
C ARG A 49 21.23 1.49 -3.10
N PRO A 50 21.77 2.13 -4.16
CA PRO A 50 22.10 3.55 -4.15
C PRO A 50 20.91 4.42 -3.76
N LEU A 51 21.18 5.60 -3.17
CA LEU A 51 20.12 6.49 -2.72
C LEU A 51 19.21 6.91 -3.88
N CYS A 52 17.91 6.66 -3.73
CA CYS A 52 16.88 7.00 -4.71
C CYS A 52 16.96 8.47 -5.16
N CYS A 53 17.21 9.39 -4.22
CA CYS A 53 17.33 10.82 -4.45
C CYS A 53 18.54 11.24 -5.31
N SER A 54 19.60 10.44 -5.29
CA SER A 54 20.81 10.65 -6.09
C SER A 54 20.75 10.00 -7.47
N ASN A 55 19.81 9.06 -7.67
CA ASN A 55 19.76 8.22 -8.87
C ASN A 55 18.65 8.67 -9.84
N PHE A 56 17.38 8.43 -9.49
CA PHE A 56 16.25 8.66 -10.41
C PHE A 56 15.14 9.54 -9.83
N LEU A 57 15.01 9.63 -8.50
CA LEU A 57 14.00 10.47 -7.83
C LEU A 57 14.61 11.85 -7.52
N GLY A 58 14.85 12.62 -8.58
CA GLY A 58 15.47 13.95 -8.51
C GLY A 58 14.59 15.01 -7.85
N ASP A 59 13.27 14.91 -8.04
CA ASP A 59 12.25 15.83 -7.52
C ASP A 59 11.52 15.22 -6.32
N PHE A 60 11.26 16.05 -5.31
CA PHE A 60 10.69 15.60 -4.05
C PHE A 60 9.26 16.05 -3.86
N THR A 61 8.35 15.09 -3.91
CA THR A 61 7.02 15.21 -3.34
C THR A 61 7.07 15.03 -1.82
N PRO A 62 6.23 15.75 -1.06
CA PRO A 62 6.07 15.51 0.38
C PRO A 62 5.64 14.06 0.64
N VAL A 63 6.36 13.40 1.55
CA VAL A 63 6.04 12.04 1.99
C VAL A 63 5.28 12.11 3.31
N SER A 64 4.20 11.35 3.44
CA SER A 64 3.41 11.28 4.66
C SER A 64 3.58 9.95 5.40
N ILE A 65 3.39 9.96 6.72
CA ILE A 65 3.44 8.75 7.56
C ILE A 65 2.34 7.74 7.15
N ARG A 66 1.22 8.22 6.60
CA ARG A 66 0.12 7.35 6.12
C ARG A 66 0.60 6.40 5.01
N MET A 67 1.47 6.87 4.12
CA MET A 67 1.99 6.05 3.01
C MET A 67 2.84 4.89 3.52
N ALA A 68 3.60 5.09 4.61
CA ALA A 68 4.32 4.00 5.27
C ALA A 68 3.35 2.95 5.85
N LYS A 69 2.21 3.40 6.41
CA LYS A 69 1.17 2.50 6.93
C LYS A 69 0.49 1.73 5.81
N ASP A 70 0.16 2.38 4.70
CA ASP A 70 -0.47 1.77 3.53
C ASP A 70 0.43 0.71 2.87
N GLN A 71 1.75 0.87 3.02
CA GLN A 71 2.78 -0.08 2.59
C GLN A 71 3.13 -1.14 3.65
N ASN A 72 2.35 -1.24 4.73
CA ASN A 72 2.54 -2.19 5.83
C ASN A 72 3.92 -2.09 6.53
N LEU A 73 4.54 -0.91 6.55
CA LEU A 73 5.78 -0.68 7.28
C LEU A 73 5.52 -0.31 8.75
N SER A 74 6.44 -0.71 9.62
CA SER A 74 6.42 -0.31 11.03
C SER A 74 6.64 1.20 11.16
N LEU A 75 5.84 1.87 11.98
CA LEU A 75 5.96 3.31 12.25
C LEU A 75 7.17 3.71 13.10
N ASN A 76 8.14 2.82 13.28
CA ASN A 76 9.41 3.14 13.92
C ASN A 76 10.24 4.08 13.01
N PRO A 77 10.65 5.27 13.47
CA PRO A 77 11.44 6.22 12.69
C PRO A 77 12.66 5.60 11.99
N THR A 78 13.36 4.66 12.62
CA THR A 78 14.54 4.01 12.02
C THR A 78 14.21 3.16 10.79
N LYS A 79 12.96 2.69 10.68
CA LYS A 79 12.49 1.86 9.56
C LYS A 79 11.87 2.66 8.42
N ILE A 80 11.37 3.86 8.70
CA ILE A 80 10.67 4.71 7.71
C ILE A 80 11.48 5.93 7.25
N SER A 81 12.57 6.25 7.95
CA SER A 81 13.48 7.33 7.59
C SER A 81 14.63 6.82 6.72
N GLY A 82 14.99 7.60 5.71
CA GLY A 82 16.17 7.38 4.90
C GLY A 82 17.44 7.88 5.61
N VAL A 83 18.59 7.68 4.95
CA VAL A 83 19.92 8.08 5.45
C VAL A 83 20.00 9.58 5.77
N CYS A 84 19.25 10.41 5.03
CA CYS A 84 19.13 11.85 5.29
C CYS A 84 18.30 12.24 6.54
N GLY A 85 17.82 11.27 7.32
CA GLY A 85 17.01 11.50 8.53
C GLY A 85 15.54 11.89 8.28
N ARG A 86 15.13 12.10 7.02
CA ARG A 86 13.72 12.33 6.63
C ARG A 86 13.08 11.05 6.15
N LEU A 87 11.73 11.03 6.08
CA LEU A 87 10.97 9.92 5.50
C LEU A 87 11.52 9.50 4.13
N MET A 88 11.55 8.19 3.86
CA MET A 88 12.09 7.64 2.61
C MET A 88 11.29 8.13 1.40
N CYS A 89 11.99 8.60 0.36
CA CYS A 89 11.36 9.08 -0.88
C CYS A 89 10.75 7.94 -1.72
N CYS A 90 11.24 6.70 -1.56
CA CYS A 90 10.66 5.53 -2.21
C CYS A 90 9.22 5.25 -1.76
N LEU A 91 8.85 5.67 -0.54
CA LEU A 91 7.46 5.55 -0.07
C LEU A 91 6.50 6.28 -1.01
N ASN A 92 6.85 7.47 -1.50
CA ASN A 92 6.01 8.15 -2.49
C ASN A 92 6.07 7.51 -3.87
N TYR A 93 7.26 7.07 -4.27
CA TYR A 93 7.43 6.43 -5.57
C TYR A 93 6.58 5.16 -5.72
N GLU A 94 6.48 4.36 -4.65
CA GLU A 94 5.75 3.10 -4.65
C GLU A 94 4.27 3.26 -4.27
N ASP A 95 3.85 4.40 -3.74
CA ASP A 95 2.51 4.59 -3.17
C ASP A 95 1.37 4.24 -4.15
N ASP A 96 1.46 4.72 -5.39
CA ASP A 96 0.47 4.44 -6.43
C ASP A 96 0.39 2.95 -6.77
N LEU A 97 1.54 2.27 -6.73
CA LEU A 97 1.62 0.85 -6.98
C LEU A 97 0.93 0.07 -5.87
N TYR A 98 1.23 0.39 -4.61
CA TYR A 98 0.59 -0.24 -3.46
C TYR A 98 -0.92 0.01 -3.41
N LYS A 99 -1.39 1.21 -3.77
CA LYS A 99 -2.83 1.52 -3.86
C LYS A 99 -3.56 0.72 -4.93
N LYS A 100 -2.91 0.41 -6.05
CA LYS A 100 -3.48 -0.38 -7.14
C LYS A 100 -3.49 -1.90 -6.87
N GLY A 101 -2.93 -2.32 -5.75
CA GLY A 101 -2.82 -3.71 -5.38
C GLY A 101 -1.40 -4.23 -5.44
N GLY A 102 -0.44 -3.54 -6.08
CA GLY A 102 0.98 -3.93 -6.12
C GLY A 102 1.26 -5.16 -7.00
N ASP A 103 2.34 -5.12 -7.80
CA ASP A 103 2.68 -6.19 -8.75
C ASP A 103 2.99 -7.55 -8.09
N LEU A 104 3.20 -7.56 -6.76
CA LEU A 104 3.42 -8.76 -5.93
C LEU A 104 2.21 -9.13 -5.07
N TYR A 105 1.27 -8.21 -4.92
CA TYR A 105 -0.06 -8.50 -4.42
C TYR A 105 -0.96 -8.49 -5.64
N VAL A 106 -0.95 -9.62 -6.36
CA VAL A 106 -2.22 -10.10 -6.90
C VAL A 106 -3.16 -9.96 -5.70
N LYS A 107 -4.07 -8.96 -5.75
CA LYS A 107 -5.37 -9.16 -5.13
C LYS A 107 -5.67 -10.54 -5.64
N LYS A 108 -5.53 -11.56 -4.79
CA LYS A 108 -6.49 -12.63 -4.84
C LYS A 108 -7.78 -11.81 -4.78
N GLU A 109 -8.34 -11.47 -5.95
CA GLU A 109 -9.71 -11.78 -6.23
C GLU A 109 -9.90 -13.00 -5.39
N ARG A 110 -10.60 -12.84 -4.25
CA ARG A 110 -11.03 -13.97 -3.48
C ARG A 110 -11.64 -14.84 -4.56
N THR A 111 -10.88 -15.82 -5.03
CA THR A 111 -11.32 -16.84 -5.95
C THR A 111 -12.30 -17.47 -5.03
N GLN A 112 -13.57 -17.09 -5.18
CA GLN A 112 -14.61 -17.23 -4.16
C GLN A 112 -14.36 -18.61 -3.59
N SER A 113 -13.85 -18.67 -2.36
CA SER A 113 -13.69 -19.97 -1.76
C SER A 113 -15.11 -20.54 -1.81
N PRO A 114 -15.31 -21.84 -2.02
CA PRO A 114 -16.65 -22.45 -2.06
C PRO A 114 -17.52 -22.17 -0.81
N GLN A 115 -16.98 -21.43 0.15
CA GLN A 115 -17.48 -21.00 1.45
C GLN A 115 -18.23 -19.64 1.40
N ASP A 116 -18.14 -18.88 0.30
CA ASP A 116 -18.83 -17.59 0.13
C ASP A 116 -20.18 -17.70 -0.63
N ILE A 117 -20.69 -18.91 -0.87
CA ILE A 117 -22.05 -19.09 -1.42
C ILE A 117 -23.05 -18.71 -0.34
N ALA A 118 -23.70 -17.56 -0.50
CA ALA A 118 -24.77 -17.15 0.41
C ALA A 118 -25.94 -18.16 0.30
N PRO A 119 -26.50 -18.63 1.43
CA PRO A 119 -27.62 -19.55 1.38
C PRO A 119 -28.85 -18.88 0.73
N PRO A 120 -29.66 -19.62 -0.03
CA PRO A 120 -30.94 -19.12 -0.49
C PRO A 120 -31.81 -18.75 0.73
N GLY A 121 -32.47 -17.59 0.65
CA GLY A 121 -33.31 -17.08 1.74
C GLY A 121 -34.46 -18.04 2.08
N ILE A 122 -34.82 -18.11 3.36
CA ILE A 122 -35.97 -18.91 3.83
C ILE A 122 -37.23 -18.45 3.08
N GLY A 123 -37.98 -19.41 2.54
CA GLY A 123 -39.20 -19.18 1.78
C GLY A 123 -39.00 -18.94 0.28
N LYS A 124 -37.76 -18.88 -0.22
CA LYS A 124 -37.52 -18.84 -1.68
C LYS A 124 -37.71 -20.21 -2.32
N GLU A 125 -38.17 -20.19 -3.56
CA GLU A 125 -38.17 -21.34 -4.45
C GLU A 125 -36.75 -21.56 -4.98
N VAL A 126 -36.32 -22.81 -4.98
CA VAL A 126 -35.00 -23.24 -5.41
C VAL A 126 -35.14 -24.47 -6.29
N VAL A 127 -34.26 -24.59 -7.27
CA VAL A 127 -34.15 -25.76 -8.13
C VAL A 127 -33.12 -26.71 -7.53
N THR A 128 -33.51 -27.97 -7.41
CA THR A 128 -32.67 -29.06 -6.92
C THR A 128 -32.67 -30.20 -7.95
N ASP A 129 -31.75 -31.15 -7.84
CA ASP A 129 -31.70 -32.32 -8.75
C ASP A 129 -33.00 -33.16 -8.73
N GLU A 130 -33.78 -33.10 -7.65
CA GLU A 130 -35.07 -33.80 -7.51
C GLU A 130 -36.28 -32.93 -7.92
N GLY A 131 -36.07 -31.70 -8.39
CA GLY A 131 -37.11 -30.77 -8.84
C GLY A 131 -37.13 -29.45 -8.08
N ILE A 132 -38.19 -28.66 -8.32
CA ILE A 132 -38.40 -27.35 -7.69
C ILE A 132 -38.93 -27.56 -6.27
N GLY A 133 -38.40 -26.80 -5.32
CA GLY A 133 -38.86 -26.85 -3.93
C GLY A 133 -38.65 -25.54 -3.19
N LYS A 134 -39.28 -25.42 -2.03
CA LYS A 134 -39.24 -24.22 -1.18
C LYS A 134 -38.33 -24.41 0.01
N VAL A 135 -37.46 -23.44 0.27
CA VAL A 135 -36.55 -23.47 1.44
C VAL A 135 -37.34 -23.25 2.73
N LEU A 136 -37.39 -24.26 3.60
CA LEU A 136 -38.03 -24.16 4.92
C LEU A 136 -37.07 -23.66 5.99
N LYS A 137 -35.81 -24.12 5.97
CA LYS A 137 -34.83 -23.82 7.01
C LYS A 137 -33.41 -23.84 6.47
N VAL A 138 -32.61 -22.86 6.90
CA VAL A 138 -31.19 -22.77 6.59
C VAL A 138 -30.37 -23.10 7.85
N ASN A 139 -29.40 -23.99 7.73
CA ASN A 139 -28.45 -24.31 8.80
C ASN A 139 -27.06 -23.76 8.44
N HIS A 140 -26.69 -22.62 9.03
CA HIS A 140 -25.41 -21.96 8.81
C HIS A 140 -24.20 -22.74 9.34
N HIS A 141 -24.37 -23.56 10.37
CA HIS A 141 -23.25 -24.32 10.94
C HIS A 141 -22.89 -25.55 10.10
N LYS A 142 -23.90 -26.18 9.47
CA LYS A 142 -23.72 -27.38 8.64
C LYS A 142 -23.65 -27.09 7.14
N HIS A 143 -23.83 -25.83 6.74
CA HIS A 143 -23.95 -25.42 5.33
C HIS A 143 -25.00 -26.24 4.55
N THR A 144 -26.14 -26.51 5.20
CA THR A 144 -27.28 -27.22 4.59
C THR A 144 -28.55 -26.39 4.58
N VAL A 145 -29.42 -26.65 3.61
CA VAL A 145 -30.78 -26.12 3.54
C VAL A 145 -31.79 -27.27 3.49
N LYS A 146 -32.88 -27.10 4.23
CA LYS A 146 -34.03 -27.99 4.23
C LYS A 146 -35.03 -27.49 3.20
N VAL A 147 -35.24 -28.24 2.13
CA VAL A 147 -36.11 -27.90 1.01
C VAL A 147 -37.32 -28.83 0.98
N GLN A 148 -38.51 -28.28 0.80
CA GLN A 148 -39.74 -29.02 0.57
C GLN A 148 -40.05 -29.04 -0.93
N LEU A 149 -39.98 -30.21 -1.54
CA LEU A 149 -40.33 -30.42 -2.95
C LEU A 149 -41.85 -30.34 -3.16
N GLU A 150 -42.29 -30.04 -4.39
CA GLU A 150 -43.71 -30.06 -4.75
C GLU A 150 -44.39 -31.41 -4.50
N ALA A 151 -43.63 -32.52 -4.54
CA ALA A 151 -44.12 -33.86 -4.20
C ALA A 151 -44.39 -34.08 -2.70
N GLY A 152 -44.26 -33.05 -1.84
CA GLY A 152 -44.50 -33.11 -0.40
C GLY A 152 -43.35 -33.73 0.43
N ARG A 153 -42.28 -34.18 -0.23
CA ARG A 153 -41.07 -34.72 0.41
C ARG A 153 -40.15 -33.58 0.86
N THR A 154 -39.53 -33.72 2.03
CA THR A 154 -38.54 -32.77 2.55
C THR A 154 -37.15 -33.39 2.49
N ILE A 155 -36.19 -32.67 1.89
CA ILE A 155 -34.80 -33.10 1.74
C ILE A 155 -33.84 -32.07 2.33
N ASP A 156 -32.71 -32.54 2.87
CA ASP A 156 -31.63 -31.69 3.39
C ASP A 156 -30.47 -31.71 2.37
N LEU A 157 -30.20 -30.57 1.72
CA LEU A 157 -29.19 -30.42 0.66
C LEU A 157 -28.10 -29.44 1.06
N LYS A 158 -26.92 -29.54 0.44
CA LYS A 158 -25.84 -28.54 0.64
C LYS A 158 -26.15 -27.27 -0.16
N TRP A 159 -25.63 -26.13 0.30
CA TRP A 159 -25.81 -24.85 -0.39
C TRP A 159 -25.28 -24.84 -1.83
N SER A 160 -24.29 -25.68 -2.14
CA SER A 160 -23.72 -25.84 -3.47
C SER A 160 -24.61 -26.60 -4.46
N GLU A 161 -25.60 -27.36 -3.96
CA GLU A 161 -26.47 -28.24 -4.75
C GLU A 161 -27.84 -27.59 -5.02
N VAL A 162 -27.99 -26.32 -4.63
CA VAL A 162 -29.27 -25.61 -4.67
C VAL A 162 -29.08 -24.33 -5.47
N ALA A 163 -29.77 -24.24 -6.61
CA ALA A 163 -29.78 -23.06 -7.47
C ALA A 163 -31.07 -22.27 -7.28
N LEU A 164 -31.02 -20.95 -7.45
CA LEU A 164 -32.24 -20.16 -7.60
C LEU A 164 -32.77 -20.36 -9.03
N PRO A 165 -34.08 -20.56 -9.24
CA PRO A 165 -34.64 -20.50 -10.59
C PRO A 165 -34.29 -19.14 -11.19
N ASP A 166 -33.70 -19.15 -12.39
CA ASP A 166 -33.35 -17.93 -13.12
C ASP A 166 -34.59 -17.02 -13.23
N GLU A 167 -34.36 -15.71 -13.07
CA GLU A 167 -35.36 -14.65 -13.25
C GLU A 167 -35.68 -14.46 -14.75
#